data_AF-A0A383ABA8-F1
#
_entry.id   AF-A0A383ABA8-F1
#
_cell.length_a   1.000
_cell.length_b   1.000
_cell.length_c   1.000
_cell.angle_alpha   90.00
_cell.angle_beta   90.00
_cell.angle_gamma   90.00
#
_symmetry.space_group_name_H-M   'P 1'
#
loop_
_entity.id
_entity.type
_entity.pdbx_description
1 polymer ?
#
loop_
_entity_poly.entity_id
_entity_poly.type
_entity_poly.pdbx_seq_one_letter_code
_entity_poly.pdbx_strand_id
1 'polypeptide(L)'
;VKEGQPKAIYLKDYKVPPYLIDETLLHVDIHENVTTVTSTLKVRRNPDAAEEDACNLILDGSKDLDTQRVAIDGRDLTSNEYQIDEDTLAIFDPPDTFELTSIVEIKPQENTALEGLYKSGDMFCTQCEAEGFRNITWYEDRPDVLSKYTTTVVADRTKYPVLLSNGNDIERGEEGDRHWVTWQDPFMKPAYLFALVAG
;
A
#
# COMPACT_ATOMS: atom_id res chain seq x y z
N VAL A 1 6.60 -26.04 -19.47
CA VAL A 1 7.13 -24.85 -18.76
C VAL A 1 7.12 -25.20 -17.29
N LYS A 2 8.25 -25.14 -16.58
CA LYS A 2 8.28 -25.47 -15.14
C LYS A 2 7.53 -24.36 -14.40
N GLU A 3 6.57 -24.74 -13.55
CA GLU A 3 5.88 -23.82 -12.63
C GLU A 3 6.92 -23.11 -11.74
N GLY A 4 6.73 -21.80 -11.52
CA GLY A 4 7.54 -21.01 -10.59
C GLY A 4 8.77 -20.28 -11.16
N GLN A 5 8.93 -20.15 -12.48
CA GLN A 5 9.93 -19.23 -13.05
C GLN A 5 9.29 -17.87 -13.42
N PRO A 6 9.95 -16.74 -13.09
CA PRO A 6 9.47 -15.43 -13.50
C PRO A 6 9.35 -15.36 -15.02
N LYS A 7 8.19 -14.92 -15.50
CA LYS A 7 7.94 -14.74 -16.94
C LYS A 7 8.61 -13.45 -17.40
N ALA A 8 9.22 -13.48 -18.58
CA ALA A 8 9.79 -12.27 -19.17
C ALA A 8 8.67 -11.26 -19.46
N ILE A 9 8.82 -10.04 -18.97
CA ILE A 9 7.96 -8.90 -19.26
C ILE A 9 8.60 -8.12 -20.42
N TYR A 10 7.82 -7.78 -21.44
CA TYR A 10 8.31 -7.08 -22.62
C TYR A 10 7.75 -5.67 -22.70
N LEU A 11 8.61 -4.69 -23.02
CA LEU A 11 8.23 -3.29 -23.20
C LEU A 11 7.09 -3.09 -24.21
N LYS A 12 7.04 -3.91 -25.27
CA LYS A 12 6.01 -3.84 -26.32
C LYS A 12 4.61 -4.23 -25.84
N ASP A 13 4.52 -4.93 -24.70
CA ASP A 13 3.25 -5.39 -24.11
C ASP A 13 2.72 -4.37 -23.08
N TYR A 14 3.36 -3.20 -22.97
CA TYR A 14 2.89 -2.10 -22.12
C TYR A 14 1.46 -1.70 -22.48
N LYS A 15 0.62 -1.62 -21.44
CA LYS A 15 -0.69 -1.00 -21.46
C LYS A 15 -0.78 0.05 -20.36
N VAL A 16 -1.50 1.14 -20.62
CA VAL A 16 -1.86 2.12 -19.58
C VAL A 16 -2.63 1.41 -18.46
N PRO A 17 -2.50 1.86 -17.20
CA PRO A 17 -3.21 1.22 -16.09
C PRO A 17 -4.72 1.39 -16.27
N PRO A 18 -5.56 0.37 -15.98
CA PRO A 18 -7.01 0.49 -16.14
C PRO A 18 -7.65 1.44 -15.12
N TYR A 19 -6.99 1.60 -13.97
CA TYR A 19 -7.39 2.50 -12.90
C TYR A 19 -6.22 3.41 -12.49
N LEU A 20 -6.55 4.57 -11.93
CA LEU A 20 -5.61 5.54 -11.40
C LEU A 20 -5.97 5.82 -9.94
N ILE A 21 -4.95 6.12 -9.14
CA ILE A 21 -5.09 6.43 -7.72
C ILE A 21 -4.67 7.89 -7.52
N ASP A 22 -5.63 8.79 -7.29
CA ASP A 22 -5.33 10.22 -7.19
C ASP A 22 -4.78 10.59 -5.79
N GLU A 23 -5.25 9.92 -4.74
CA GLU A 23 -4.80 10.11 -3.35
C GLU A 23 -4.69 8.77 -2.61
N THR A 24 -3.66 8.67 -1.78
CA THR A 24 -3.33 7.52 -0.95
C THR A 24 -3.19 7.97 0.49
N LEU A 25 -4.11 7.53 1.34
CA LEU A 25 -4.10 7.78 2.77
C LEU A 25 -3.67 6.51 3.48
N LEU A 26 -2.55 6.57 4.19
CA LEU A 26 -1.98 5.45 4.94
C LEU A 26 -2.05 5.74 6.43
N HIS A 27 -2.52 4.77 7.20
CA HIS A 27 -2.37 4.73 8.64
C HIS A 27 -1.57 3.48 9.01
N VAL A 28 -0.32 3.69 9.42
CA VAL A 28 0.64 2.63 9.72
C VAL A 28 0.80 2.53 11.23
N ASP A 29 0.18 1.52 11.81
CA ASP A 29 0.21 1.24 13.25
C ASP A 29 1.30 0.19 13.55
N ILE A 30 2.45 0.66 14.04
CA ILE A 30 3.64 -0.16 14.26
C ILE A 30 3.66 -0.69 15.69
N HIS A 31 3.62 -2.02 15.81
CA HIS A 31 4.00 -2.75 17.01
C HIS A 31 5.23 -3.63 16.76
N GLU A 32 5.79 -4.17 17.84
CA GLU A 32 7.00 -5.01 17.80
C GLU A 32 6.85 -6.27 16.93
N ASN A 33 5.67 -6.88 16.93
CA ASN A 33 5.44 -8.20 16.32
C ASN A 33 4.52 -8.15 15.09
N VAL A 34 3.70 -7.12 14.97
CA VAL A 34 2.72 -6.95 13.89
C VAL A 34 2.62 -5.46 13.61
N THR A 35 2.56 -5.09 12.34
CA THR A 35 2.20 -3.76 11.91
C THR A 35 0.86 -3.85 11.19
N THR A 36 -0.12 -3.06 11.61
CA THR A 36 -1.40 -2.94 10.92
C THR A 36 -1.33 -1.75 9.97
N VAL A 37 -1.59 -1.99 8.69
CA VAL A 37 -1.61 -0.95 7.66
C VAL A 37 -3.04 -0.79 7.16
N THR A 38 -3.63 0.36 7.42
CA THR A 38 -4.88 0.78 6.78
C THR A 38 -4.54 1.66 5.60
N SER A 39 -4.94 1.23 4.40
CA SER A 39 -4.79 1.98 3.16
C SER A 39 -6.16 2.43 2.69
N THR A 40 -6.31 3.72 2.38
CA THR A 40 -7.52 4.30 1.78
C THR A 40 -7.14 5.02 0.49
N LEU A 41 -7.65 4.52 -0.62
CA LEU A 41 -7.26 4.91 -1.97
C LEU A 41 -8.44 5.62 -2.66
N LYS A 42 -8.21 6.82 -3.18
CA LYS A 42 -9.17 7.49 -4.08
C LYS A 42 -8.92 7.03 -5.50
N VAL A 43 -9.73 6.06 -5.93
CA VAL A 43 -9.56 5.36 -7.20
C VAL A 43 -10.52 5.91 -8.24
N ARG A 44 -10.06 6.00 -9.49
CA ARG A 44 -10.92 6.24 -10.65
C ARG A 44 -10.49 5.42 -11.85
N ARG A 45 -11.43 5.09 -12.72
CA ARG A 45 -11.14 4.46 -14.01
C ARG A 45 -10.27 5.38 -14.87
N ASN A 46 -9.30 4.79 -15.57
CA ASN A 46 -8.46 5.52 -16.51
C ASN A 46 -9.19 5.68 -17.86
N PRO A 47 -9.49 6.92 -18.30
CA PRO A 47 -10.19 7.13 -19.58
C PRO A 47 -9.38 6.71 -20.81
N ASP A 48 -8.06 6.54 -20.68
CA ASP A 48 -7.19 6.11 -21.77
C ASP A 48 -7.10 4.57 -21.89
N ALA A 49 -7.64 3.83 -20.93
CA ALA A 49 -7.64 2.37 -20.94
C ALA A 49 -8.79 1.81 -21.78
N ALA A 50 -8.58 0.64 -22.40
CA ALA A 50 -9.65 -0.07 -23.09
C ALA A 50 -10.69 -0.59 -22.09
N GLU A 51 -11.97 -0.57 -22.45
CA GLU A 51 -13.06 -1.02 -21.57
C GLU A 51 -12.86 -2.47 -21.08
N GLU A 52 -12.30 -3.34 -21.93
CA GLU A 52 -12.01 -4.73 -21.61
C GLU A 52 -10.93 -4.88 -20.51
N ASP A 53 -9.97 -3.96 -20.45
CA ASP A 53 -8.91 -3.95 -19.45
C ASP A 53 -9.41 -3.36 -18.12
N ALA A 54 -10.47 -2.56 -18.13
CA ALA A 54 -11.04 -1.87 -16.97
C ALA A 54 -12.23 -2.58 -16.32
N CYS A 55 -12.47 -3.86 -16.65
CA CYS A 55 -13.58 -4.64 -16.07
C CYS A 55 -13.40 -4.89 -14.55
N ASN A 56 -12.17 -5.16 -14.11
CA ASN A 56 -11.81 -5.39 -12.71
C ASN A 56 -10.65 -4.49 -12.32
N LEU A 57 -10.60 -4.06 -11.07
CA LEU A 57 -9.38 -3.48 -10.49
C LEU A 57 -8.50 -4.62 -9.99
N ILE A 58 -7.24 -4.66 -10.41
CA ILE A 58 -6.27 -5.66 -9.97
C ILE A 58 -5.16 -4.95 -9.22
N LEU A 59 -5.01 -5.25 -7.94
CA LEU A 59 -3.95 -4.70 -7.10
C LEU A 59 -2.86 -5.74 -6.89
N ASP A 60 -1.62 -5.32 -6.94
CA ASP A 60 -0.45 -6.12 -6.55
C ASP A 60 -0.35 -6.18 -5.03
N GLY A 61 0.10 -7.33 -4.52
CA GLY A 61 0.45 -7.51 -3.13
C GLY A 61 1.32 -8.74 -2.93
N SER A 62 1.85 -8.90 -1.73
CA SER A 62 2.52 -10.14 -1.35
C SER A 62 1.55 -11.13 -0.72
N LYS A 63 1.84 -12.42 -0.85
CA LYS A 63 1.13 -13.49 -0.13
C LYS A 63 1.19 -13.35 1.41
N ASP A 64 2.10 -12.53 1.91
CA ASP A 64 2.34 -12.33 3.35
C ASP A 64 1.48 -11.17 3.91
N LEU A 65 0.65 -10.53 3.07
CA LEU A 65 -0.37 -9.56 3.50
C LEU A 65 -1.56 -10.28 4.14
N ASP A 66 -1.61 -10.31 5.47
CA ASP A 66 -2.75 -10.88 6.19
C ASP A 66 -3.95 -9.91 6.16
N THR A 67 -4.81 -10.08 5.16
CA THR A 67 -5.89 -9.13 4.84
C THR A 67 -7.08 -9.29 5.78
N GLN A 68 -7.30 -8.27 6.61
CA GLN A 68 -8.37 -8.24 7.61
C GLN A 68 -9.67 -7.67 7.04
N ARG A 69 -9.57 -6.71 6.11
CA ARG A 69 -10.74 -5.99 5.58
C ARG A 69 -10.49 -5.46 4.16
N VAL A 70 -11.52 -5.52 3.33
CA VAL A 70 -11.60 -4.80 2.05
C VAL A 70 -12.99 -4.15 1.97
N ALA A 71 -13.05 -2.86 1.64
CA ALA A 71 -14.29 -2.09 1.59
C ALA A 71 -14.28 -1.04 0.48
N ILE A 72 -15.44 -0.79 -0.12
CA ILE A 72 -15.66 0.32 -1.06
C ILE A 72 -16.64 1.32 -0.45
N ASP A 73 -16.28 2.60 -0.46
CA ASP A 73 -17.10 3.70 0.05
C ASP A 73 -17.64 3.42 1.47
N GLY A 74 -16.76 2.85 2.31
CA GLY A 74 -17.08 2.46 3.70
C GLY A 74 -17.88 1.16 3.86
N ARG A 75 -18.36 0.54 2.77
CA ARG A 75 -19.08 -0.74 2.79
C ARG A 75 -18.12 -1.91 2.61
N ASP A 76 -18.12 -2.83 3.57
CA ASP A 76 -17.36 -4.08 3.47
C ASP A 76 -17.80 -4.90 2.26
N LEU A 77 -16.82 -5.36 1.49
CA LEU A 77 -17.06 -6.26 0.36
C LEU A 77 -17.22 -7.69 0.85
N THR A 78 -18.13 -8.43 0.23
CA THR A 78 -18.29 -9.87 0.48
C THR A 78 -17.37 -10.69 -0.43
N SER A 79 -17.14 -11.96 -0.09
CA SER A 79 -16.18 -12.84 -0.79
C SER A 79 -16.50 -13.15 -2.26
N ASN A 80 -17.64 -12.69 -2.78
CA ASN A 80 -18.01 -12.77 -4.19
C ASN A 80 -17.81 -11.44 -4.95
N GLU A 81 -17.41 -10.37 -4.27
CA GLU A 81 -17.13 -9.05 -4.85
C GLU A 81 -15.63 -8.82 -5.05
N TYR A 82 -14.78 -9.65 -4.44
CA TYR A 82 -13.34 -9.64 -4.65
C TYR A 82 -12.75 -11.05 -4.55
N GLN A 83 -11.52 -11.21 -5.04
CA GLN A 83 -10.73 -12.42 -4.91
C GLN A 83 -9.29 -12.05 -4.54
N ILE A 84 -8.73 -12.77 -3.57
CA ILE A 84 -7.31 -12.69 -3.22
C ILE A 84 -6.66 -13.98 -3.70
N ASP A 85 -5.64 -13.86 -4.53
CA ASP A 85 -4.74 -14.94 -4.96
C ASP A 85 -3.36 -14.75 -4.31
N GLU A 86 -2.31 -15.44 -4.78
CA GLU A 86 -0.98 -15.39 -4.14
C GLU A 86 -0.34 -13.99 -4.18
N ASP A 87 -0.53 -13.24 -5.27
CA ASP A 87 0.15 -11.96 -5.51
C ASP A 87 -0.81 -10.84 -5.94
N THR A 88 -2.12 -11.10 -5.96
CA THR A 88 -3.11 -10.12 -6.42
C THR A 88 -4.38 -10.07 -5.57
N LEU A 89 -4.94 -8.87 -5.41
CA LEU A 89 -6.30 -8.62 -4.98
C LEU A 89 -7.11 -8.08 -6.17
N ALA A 90 -8.07 -8.86 -6.65
CA ALA A 90 -9.00 -8.48 -7.71
C ALA A 90 -10.32 -8.00 -7.12
N ILE A 91 -10.76 -6.79 -7.48
CA ILE A 91 -12.09 -6.25 -7.18
C ILE A 91 -12.95 -6.33 -8.44
N PHE A 92 -14.11 -6.97 -8.35
CA PHE A 92 -14.97 -7.23 -9.50
C PHE A 92 -15.93 -6.08 -9.77
N ASP A 93 -16.00 -5.62 -11.02
CA ASP A 93 -16.92 -4.58 -11.51
C ASP A 93 -17.09 -3.38 -10.55
N PRO A 94 -15.98 -2.73 -10.12
CA PRO A 94 -16.09 -1.60 -9.20
C PRO A 94 -16.68 -0.36 -9.91
N PRO A 95 -17.21 0.62 -9.14
CA PRO A 95 -17.64 1.89 -9.71
C PRO A 95 -16.53 2.62 -10.48
N ASP A 96 -16.90 3.57 -11.34
CA ASP A 96 -15.91 4.36 -12.10
C ASP A 96 -15.05 5.29 -11.21
N THR A 97 -15.55 5.66 -10.03
CA THR A 97 -14.83 6.47 -9.04
C THR A 97 -15.32 6.07 -7.66
N PHE A 98 -14.39 5.76 -6.76
CA PHE A 98 -14.70 5.21 -5.45
C PHE A 98 -13.53 5.35 -4.48
N GLU A 99 -13.82 5.20 -3.19
CA GLU A 99 -12.81 5.03 -2.16
C GLU A 99 -12.65 3.54 -1.84
N LEU A 100 -11.44 3.01 -2.00
CA LEU A 100 -11.09 1.65 -1.60
C LEU A 100 -10.33 1.67 -0.28
N THR A 101 -10.84 0.98 0.73
CA THR A 101 -10.13 0.76 1.99
C THR A 101 -9.69 -0.69 2.09
N SER A 102 -8.42 -0.93 2.40
CA SER A 102 -7.90 -2.22 2.82
C SER A 102 -7.22 -2.11 4.19
N ILE A 103 -7.37 -3.16 5.01
CA ILE A 103 -6.64 -3.30 6.27
C ILE A 103 -5.87 -4.61 6.20
N VAL A 104 -4.55 -4.52 6.32
CA VAL A 104 -3.66 -5.68 6.31
C VAL A 104 -2.78 -5.68 7.56
N GLU A 105 -2.40 -6.87 8.00
CA GLU A 105 -1.38 -7.07 9.01
C GLU A 105 -0.11 -7.64 8.35
N ILE A 106 1.04 -7.08 8.69
CA ILE A 106 2.36 -7.51 8.21
C ILE A 106 3.33 -7.69 9.37
N LYS A 107 4.42 -8.41 9.13
CA LYS A 107 5.45 -8.72 10.14
C LYS A 107 6.85 -8.23 9.73
N PRO A 108 7.14 -6.93 9.83
CA PRO A 108 8.40 -6.38 9.33
C PRO A 108 9.64 -6.92 10.03
N GLN A 109 9.51 -7.36 11.29
CA GLN A 109 10.59 -7.99 12.05
C GLN A 109 10.99 -9.39 11.55
N GLU A 110 10.10 -10.05 10.80
CA GLU A 110 10.36 -11.35 10.16
C GLU A 110 10.82 -11.19 8.69
N ASN A 111 10.78 -9.96 8.15
CA ASN A 111 11.14 -9.67 6.77
C ASN A 111 12.66 -9.65 6.56
N THR A 112 13.20 -10.77 6.09
CA THR A 112 14.63 -10.94 5.78
C THR A 112 15.01 -10.58 4.34
N ALA A 113 14.03 -10.26 3.49
CA ALA A 113 14.25 -9.85 2.11
C ALA A 113 14.71 -8.37 2.01
N LEU A 114 14.44 -7.57 3.05
CA LEU A 114 14.78 -6.13 3.11
C LEU A 114 14.10 -5.30 2.01
N GLU A 115 12.86 -5.67 1.68
CA GLU A 115 12.00 -5.02 0.69
C GLU A 115 10.61 -4.80 1.30
N GLY A 116 9.96 -3.67 1.00
CA GLY A 116 8.79 -3.20 1.73
C GLY A 116 9.17 -2.63 3.08
N LEU A 117 8.34 -2.83 4.10
CA LEU A 117 8.64 -2.47 5.49
C LEU A 117 9.40 -3.61 6.16
N TYR A 118 10.54 -3.31 6.78
CA TYR A 118 11.34 -4.27 7.51
C TYR A 118 12.01 -3.63 8.74
N LYS A 119 12.52 -4.46 9.65
CA LYS A 119 13.26 -4.00 10.84
C LYS A 119 14.78 -4.08 10.61
N SER A 120 15.48 -2.98 10.86
CA SER A 120 16.95 -2.88 10.78
C SER A 120 17.51 -2.46 12.15
N GLY A 121 18.09 -3.41 12.90
CA GLY A 121 18.45 -3.15 14.29
C GLY A 121 17.21 -2.85 15.13
N ASP A 122 17.19 -1.70 15.80
CA ASP A 122 16.07 -1.27 16.65
C ASP A 122 15.04 -0.40 15.91
N MET A 123 15.26 -0.08 14.63
CA MET A 123 14.37 0.80 13.85
C MET A 123 13.62 0.04 12.74
N PHE A 124 12.45 0.54 12.36
CA PHE A 124 11.75 0.14 11.15
C PHE A 124 12.07 1.11 10.01
N CYS A 125 12.28 0.58 8.82
CA CYS A 125 12.48 1.37 7.61
C CYS A 125 11.94 0.65 6.37
N THR A 126 11.80 1.40 5.28
CA THR A 126 11.24 0.88 4.03
C THR A 126 12.23 0.93 2.88
N GLN A 127 12.16 -0.07 1.99
CA GLN A 127 12.73 -0.04 0.65
C GLN A 127 11.64 -0.43 -0.35
N CYS A 128 11.20 0.51 -1.19
CA CYS A 128 10.07 0.29 -2.10
C CYS A 128 10.48 0.15 -3.57
N GLU A 129 11.70 0.56 -3.96
CA GLU A 129 12.17 0.36 -5.34
C GLU A 129 12.71 -1.07 -5.51
N ALA A 130 12.30 -1.82 -6.56
CA ALA A 130 11.41 -1.40 -7.66
C ALA A 130 9.92 -1.68 -7.43
N GLU A 131 9.59 -2.74 -6.69
CA GLU A 131 8.23 -3.28 -6.53
C GLU A 131 7.99 -3.69 -5.07
N GLY A 132 8.58 -2.95 -4.13
CA GLY A 132 8.55 -3.28 -2.72
C GLY A 132 7.33 -2.74 -1.97
N PHE A 133 6.59 -1.79 -2.56
CA PHE A 133 5.44 -1.20 -1.88
C PHE A 133 4.29 -2.21 -1.74
N ARG A 134 4.15 -3.15 -2.68
CA ARG A 134 3.18 -4.26 -2.60
C ARG A 134 3.42 -5.21 -1.42
N ASN A 135 4.59 -5.16 -0.78
CA ASN A 135 4.87 -5.89 0.47
C ASN A 135 4.36 -5.16 1.72
N ILE A 136 3.75 -3.97 1.58
CA ILE A 136 3.22 -3.15 2.67
C ILE A 136 1.69 -3.17 2.67
N THR A 137 1.06 -3.06 1.49
CA THR A 137 -0.39 -3.09 1.31
C THR A 137 -0.74 -3.42 -0.15
N TRP A 138 -2.02 -3.73 -0.42
CA TRP A 138 -2.53 -3.91 -1.78
C TRP A 138 -2.48 -2.59 -2.54
N TYR A 139 -1.84 -2.57 -3.72
CA TYR A 139 -1.65 -1.34 -4.49
C TYR A 139 -1.42 -1.59 -5.98
N GLU A 140 -1.61 -0.56 -6.82
CA GLU A 140 -1.13 -0.55 -8.21
C GLU A 140 0.38 -0.23 -8.20
N ASP A 141 1.23 -1.23 -7.97
CA ASP A 141 2.66 -1.05 -7.69
C ASP A 141 3.49 -0.94 -8.99
N ARG A 142 3.14 0.09 -9.77
CA ARG A 142 3.72 0.43 -11.07
C ARG A 142 4.05 1.92 -11.14
N PRO A 143 5.14 2.32 -11.83
CA PRO A 143 5.69 3.68 -11.73
C PRO A 143 4.89 4.75 -12.49
N ASP A 144 3.95 4.38 -13.35
CA ASP A 144 3.07 5.30 -14.08
C ASP A 144 1.73 5.55 -13.37
N VAL A 145 1.49 4.93 -12.21
CA VAL A 145 0.42 5.31 -11.27
C VAL A 145 1.00 6.25 -10.23
N LEU A 146 0.64 7.53 -10.31
CA LEU A 146 1.11 8.58 -9.42
C LEU A 146 -0.02 8.98 -8.47
N SER A 147 0.30 9.15 -7.18
CA SER A 147 -0.67 9.53 -6.14
C SER A 147 -0.08 10.59 -5.19
N LYS A 148 -0.94 11.41 -4.58
CA LYS A 148 -0.56 12.21 -3.40
C LYS A 148 -0.67 11.36 -2.15
N TYR A 149 0.33 11.43 -1.28
CA TYR A 149 0.36 10.62 -0.07
C TYR A 149 0.10 11.47 1.18
N THR A 150 -0.81 10.99 2.02
CA THR A 150 -0.93 11.38 3.42
C THR A 150 -0.67 10.16 4.27
N THR A 151 0.28 10.21 5.19
CA THR A 151 0.73 9.05 5.96
C THR A 151 0.78 9.37 7.44
N THR A 152 -0.10 8.74 8.21
CA THR A 152 -0.05 8.73 9.67
C THR A 152 0.76 7.53 10.13
N VAL A 153 1.81 7.77 10.91
CA VAL A 153 2.62 6.72 11.54
C VAL A 153 2.33 6.75 13.03
N VAL A 154 2.03 5.59 13.61
CA VAL A 154 1.74 5.41 15.05
C VAL A 154 2.70 4.37 15.61
N ALA A 155 3.32 4.67 16.76
CA ALA A 155 4.26 3.76 17.40
C ALA A 155 4.37 4.00 18.93
N ASP A 156 5.06 3.10 19.63
CA ASP A 156 5.49 3.30 21.02
C ASP A 156 6.49 4.46 21.12
N ARG A 157 6.20 5.45 21.98
CA ARG A 157 6.99 6.69 22.07
C ARG A 157 8.39 6.48 22.67
N THR A 158 8.57 5.46 23.50
CA THR A 158 9.85 5.19 24.16
C THR A 158 10.80 4.43 23.23
N LYS A 159 10.26 3.46 22.48
CA LYS A 159 11.02 2.65 21.53
C LYS A 159 11.27 3.34 20.21
N TYR A 160 10.29 4.13 19.73
CA TYR A 160 10.30 4.74 18.40
C TYR A 160 10.01 6.25 18.49
N PRO A 161 10.84 7.04 19.22
CA PRO A 161 10.59 8.46 19.46
C PRO A 161 10.58 9.33 18.18
N VAL A 162 11.10 8.84 17.06
CA VAL A 162 11.17 9.55 15.79
C VAL A 162 10.37 8.79 14.73
N LEU A 163 9.32 9.44 14.21
CA LEU A 163 8.46 8.92 13.14
C LEU A 163 8.55 9.84 11.91
N LEU A 164 9.03 9.31 10.79
CA LEU A 164 9.25 10.05 9.55
C LEU A 164 8.54 9.38 8.38
N SER A 165 8.03 10.20 7.45
CA SER A 165 7.62 9.79 6.12
C SER A 165 7.86 10.94 5.13
N ASN A 166 7.45 10.79 3.86
CA ASN A 166 7.65 11.80 2.83
C ASN A 166 6.84 13.08 3.11
N GLY A 167 7.37 14.23 2.72
CA GLY A 167 6.66 15.50 2.72
C GLY A 167 6.80 16.29 4.01
N ASN A 168 5.73 16.97 4.42
CA ASN A 168 5.71 17.84 5.59
C ASN A 168 4.89 17.23 6.72
N ASP A 169 5.37 17.40 7.94
CA ASP A 169 4.63 17.13 9.17
C ASP A 169 3.48 18.13 9.32
N ILE A 170 2.25 17.63 9.28
CA ILE A 170 1.03 18.44 9.34
C ILE A 170 0.26 18.29 10.65
N GLU A 171 0.46 17.18 11.36
CA GLU A 171 -0.29 16.89 12.58
C GLU A 171 0.45 15.87 13.45
N ARG A 172 0.33 15.99 14.78
CA ARG A 172 0.91 15.07 15.76
C ARG A 172 -0.03 14.89 16.94
N GLY A 173 0.06 13.74 17.59
CA GLY A 173 -0.65 13.49 18.84
C GLY A 173 -0.01 12.41 19.68
N GLU A 174 -0.54 12.26 20.90
CA GLU A 174 -0.12 11.25 21.86
C GLU A 174 -1.35 10.57 22.44
N GLU A 175 -1.24 9.26 22.67
CA GLU A 175 -2.27 8.46 23.34
C GLU A 175 -1.60 7.42 24.24
N GLY A 176 -1.62 7.66 25.54
CA GLY A 176 -0.97 6.77 26.51
C GLY A 176 0.56 6.72 26.37
N ASP A 177 1.09 5.54 26.11
CA ASP A 177 2.51 5.28 25.82
C ASP A 177 2.85 5.41 24.33
N ARG A 178 1.85 5.66 23.48
CA ARG A 178 1.99 5.78 22.04
C ARG A 178 1.91 7.23 21.57
N HIS A 179 2.44 7.48 20.39
CA HIS A 179 2.34 8.76 19.71
C HIS A 179 2.21 8.56 18.21
N TRP A 180 1.88 9.64 17.50
CA TRP A 180 1.76 9.59 16.06
C TRP A 180 2.15 10.91 15.40
N VAL A 181 2.54 10.82 14.12
CA VAL A 181 2.82 11.96 13.24
C VAL A 181 2.16 11.69 11.89
N THR A 182 1.41 12.68 11.37
CA THR A 182 0.86 12.67 10.01
C THR A 182 1.72 13.53 9.10
N TRP A 183 2.16 12.91 8.01
CA TRP A 183 2.96 13.51 6.97
C TRP A 183 2.12 13.69 5.70
N GLN A 184 2.30 14.82 5.01
CA GLN A 184 1.65 15.08 3.72
C GLN A 184 2.69 15.46 2.66
N ASP A 185 2.72 14.70 1.59
CA ASP A 185 3.48 15.01 0.39
C ASP A 185 2.55 15.61 -0.68
N PRO A 186 2.70 16.90 -1.03
CA PRO A 186 1.80 17.55 -1.97
C PRO A 186 2.06 17.13 -3.44
N PHE A 187 3.17 16.44 -3.71
CA PHE A 187 3.53 16.04 -5.07
C PHE A 187 3.04 14.63 -5.38
N MET A 188 2.51 14.48 -6.60
CA MET A 188 2.16 13.18 -7.17
C MET A 188 3.44 12.37 -7.34
N LYS A 189 3.52 11.20 -6.71
CA LYS A 189 4.68 10.30 -6.83
C LYS A 189 4.22 8.85 -7.02
N PRO A 190 5.06 8.02 -7.67
CA PRO A 190 4.84 6.57 -7.71
C PRO A 190 5.16 5.92 -6.35
N ALA A 191 4.61 4.73 -6.13
CA ALA A 191 4.71 4.00 -4.88
C ALA A 191 6.16 3.65 -4.50
N TYR A 192 7.04 3.38 -5.47
CA TYR A 192 8.44 3.07 -5.19
C TYR A 192 9.23 4.21 -4.50
N LEU A 193 8.73 5.45 -4.55
CA LEU A 193 9.31 6.60 -3.84
C LEU A 193 8.75 6.79 -2.42
N PHE A 194 7.83 5.93 -1.98
CA PHE A 194 7.35 5.93 -0.61
C PHE A 194 8.48 5.58 0.37
N ALA A 195 8.54 6.33 1.47
CA ALA A 195 9.45 6.05 2.56
C ALA A 195 8.76 6.21 3.92
N LEU A 196 9.09 5.31 4.84
CA LEU A 196 8.73 5.39 6.25
C LEU A 196 9.94 4.99 7.10
N VAL A 197 10.17 5.72 8.19
CA VAL A 197 11.17 5.39 9.21
C VAL A 197 10.56 5.58 10.60
N ALA A 198 10.75 4.60 11.49
CA ALA A 198 10.37 4.67 12.90
C ALA A 198 11.49 4.13 13.80
N GLY A 199 12.00 4.93 14.74
CA GLY A 199 13.16 4.59 15.58
C GLY A 199 13.56 5.68 16.56
#